data_AF-A0A1C3N525-F1
#
_entry.id   AF-A0A1C3N525-F1
#
_cell.length_a   1.000
_cell.length_b   1.000
_cell.length_c   1.000
_cell.angle_alpha   90.00
_cell.angle_beta   90.00
_cell.angle_gamma   90.00
#
_symmetry.space_group_name_H-M   'P 1'
#
loop_
_entity.id
_entity.type
_entity.pdbx_description
1 polymer ?
#
loop_
_entity_poly.entity_id
_entity_poly.type
_entity_poly.pdbx_seq_one_letter_code
_entity_poly.pdbx_strand_id
1 'polypeptide(L)'
;MRVGEQSTDPIDRVLGEVPVPAPLTPEDVRLAVRAVVVHTAEEWPSGPVCRNDGATYPCRLHRWGRRVLLAHGLNDRQVDALIRHGNPFVHVPFPFTATGPARPAGVRPVARAAGTGRPAPATAPRWPRAS
;
A
#
# COMPACT_ATOMS: atom_id res chain seq x y z
N MET A 1 35.97 -1.05 -11.27
CA MET A 1 34.71 -0.74 -10.53
C MET A 1 34.72 -1.58 -9.28
N ARG A 2 34.70 -0.97 -8.09
CA ARG A 2 34.56 -1.72 -6.83
C ARG A 2 33.11 -2.19 -6.71
N VAL A 3 32.91 -3.47 -6.44
CA VAL A 3 31.59 -4.05 -6.15
C VAL A 3 31.10 -3.41 -4.84
N GLY A 4 30.14 -2.48 -4.92
CA GLY A 4 29.53 -1.83 -3.75
C GLY A 4 29.40 -0.30 -3.82
N GLU A 5 30.10 0.37 -4.72
CA GLU A 5 30.02 1.84 -4.87
C GLU A 5 28.72 2.21 -5.61
N GLN A 6 27.67 2.56 -4.87
CA GLN A 6 26.52 3.25 -5.46
C GLN A 6 26.98 4.62 -5.94
N SER A 7 26.75 4.92 -7.22
CA SER A 7 27.03 6.24 -7.78
C SER A 7 26.33 7.31 -6.93
N THR A 8 27.11 8.29 -6.47
CA THR A 8 26.60 9.43 -5.68
C THR A 8 26.06 10.54 -6.58
N ASP A 9 26.11 10.34 -7.90
CA ASP A 9 25.63 11.29 -8.88
C ASP A 9 24.09 11.46 -8.74
N PRO A 10 23.57 12.70 -8.65
CA PRO A 10 22.14 12.95 -8.55
C PRO A 10 21.35 12.41 -9.75
N ILE A 11 21.95 12.33 -10.94
CA ILE A 11 21.32 11.77 -12.15
C ILE A 11 21.21 10.25 -12.03
N ASP A 12 22.26 9.56 -11.58
CA ASP A 12 22.20 8.12 -11.30
C ASP A 12 21.26 7.80 -10.13
N ARG A 13 21.07 8.75 -9.20
CA ARG A 13 20.10 8.59 -8.13
C ARG A 13 18.65 8.60 -8.64
N VAL A 14 18.37 9.38 -9.69
CA VAL A 14 17.02 9.48 -10.30
C VAL A 14 16.81 8.40 -11.38
N LEU A 15 17.79 8.18 -12.26
CA LEU A 15 17.74 7.15 -13.32
C LEU A 15 17.98 5.73 -12.79
N GLY A 16 18.68 5.62 -11.66
CA GLY A 16 18.93 4.37 -10.97
C GLY A 16 17.83 3.98 -9.98
N GLU A 17 16.71 4.70 -9.88
CA GLU A 17 15.56 4.24 -9.11
C GLU A 17 14.67 3.32 -9.95
N VAL A 18 14.20 2.21 -9.38
CA VAL A 18 13.23 1.35 -10.07
C VAL A 18 11.87 2.06 -10.08
N PRO A 19 11.17 2.22 -11.21
CA PRO A 19 9.85 2.85 -11.22
C PRO A 19 8.82 2.01 -10.45
N VAL A 20 7.82 2.68 -9.89
CA VAL A 20 6.67 2.01 -9.26
C VAL A 20 5.69 1.63 -10.39
N PRO A 21 5.34 0.35 -10.56
CA PRO A 21 4.37 -0.06 -11.59
C PRO A 21 2.99 0.58 -11.38
N ALA A 22 2.33 0.91 -12.48
CA ALA A 22 0.95 1.40 -12.50
C ALA A 22 0.19 0.75 -13.67
N PRO A 23 -0.85 -0.07 -13.42
CA PRO A 23 -1.39 -0.42 -12.10
C PRO A 23 -0.47 -1.35 -11.30
N LEU A 24 -0.55 -1.28 -9.97
CA LEU A 24 0.15 -2.23 -9.09
C LEU A 24 -0.52 -3.60 -9.14
N THR A 25 0.29 -4.65 -9.26
CA THR A 25 -0.16 -6.04 -9.22
C THR A 25 0.12 -6.69 -7.85
N PRO A 26 -0.57 -7.78 -7.49
CA PRO A 26 -0.26 -8.56 -6.29
C PRO A 26 1.18 -9.09 -6.29
N GLU A 27 1.76 -9.37 -7.47
CA GLU A 27 3.15 -9.81 -7.58
C GLU A 27 4.13 -8.70 -7.18
N ASP A 28 3.87 -7.46 -7.62
CA ASP A 28 4.69 -6.31 -7.24
C ASP A 28 4.70 -6.11 -5.73
N VAL A 29 3.56 -6.33 -5.07
CA VAL A 29 3.45 -6.25 -3.60
C VAL A 29 4.27 -7.36 -2.94
N ARG A 30 4.21 -8.61 -3.44
CA ARG A 30 5.02 -9.72 -2.91
C ARG A 30 6.51 -9.44 -3.04
N LEU A 31 6.94 -8.93 -4.19
CA LEU A 31 8.33 -8.54 -4.44
C LEU A 31 8.75 -7.36 -3.55
N ALA A 32 7.86 -6.39 -3.32
CA ALA A 32 8.13 -5.25 -2.44
C ALA A 32 8.26 -5.65 -0.97
N VAL A 33 7.43 -6.58 -0.48
CA VAL A 33 7.58 -7.20 0.86
C VAL A 33 8.96 -7.84 0.98
N ARG A 34 9.34 -8.68 0.01
CA ARG A 34 10.67 -9.31 0.02
C ARG A 34 11.79 -8.27 -0.02
N ALA A 35 11.65 -7.22 -0.83
CA ALA A 35 12.65 -6.18 -0.96
C ALA A 35 12.91 -5.46 0.38
N VAL A 36 11.88 -5.08 1.14
CA VAL A 36 12.09 -4.39 2.43
C VAL A 36 12.56 -5.32 3.55
N VAL A 37 12.16 -6.60 3.51
CA VAL A 37 12.50 -7.59 4.55
C VAL A 37 13.88 -8.20 4.36
N VAL A 38 14.29 -8.49 3.12
CA VAL A 38 15.58 -9.15 2.83
C VAL A 38 16.71 -8.14 2.80
N HIS A 39 16.48 -6.95 2.25
CA HIS A 39 17.49 -5.91 2.15
C HIS A 39 17.54 -5.12 3.46
N THR A 40 18.22 -5.70 4.44
CA THR A 40 18.38 -5.14 5.79
C THR A 40 19.69 -4.37 5.93
N ALA A 41 19.69 -3.38 6.82
CA ALA A 41 20.89 -2.66 7.20
C ALA A 41 21.80 -3.56 8.05
N GLU A 42 23.08 -3.53 7.75
CA GLU A 42 24.16 -4.08 8.55
C GLU A 42 25.11 -2.93 8.91
N GLU A 43 25.45 -2.82 10.19
CA GLU A 43 26.28 -1.74 10.70
C GLU A 43 27.76 -2.04 10.45
N TRP A 44 28.44 -1.11 9.79
CA TRP A 44 29.88 -1.14 9.55
C TRP A 44 30.52 0.15 10.06
N PRO A 45 31.84 0.16 10.35
CA PRO A 45 32.54 1.37 10.79
C PRO A 45 32.42 2.56 9.82
N SER A 46 32.20 2.28 8.53
CA SER A 46 32.01 3.28 7.47
C SER A 46 30.57 3.73 7.26
N GLY A 47 29.62 3.20 8.04
CA GLY A 47 28.17 3.43 7.90
C GLY A 47 27.40 2.19 7.46
N PRO A 48 26.05 2.24 7.49
CA PRO A 48 25.21 1.08 7.24
C PRO A 48 25.23 0.66 5.78
N VAL A 49 25.43 -0.64 5.53
CA VAL A 49 25.36 -1.25 4.20
C VAL A 49 24.24 -2.27 4.16
N CYS A 50 23.69 -2.53 2.98
CA CYS A 50 22.72 -3.59 2.80
C CYS A 50 23.42 -4.94 2.84
N ARG A 51 22.99 -5.83 3.74
CA ARG A 51 23.55 -7.20 3.85
C ARG A 51 23.46 -7.98 2.53
N ASN A 52 22.36 -7.82 1.79
CA ASN A 52 22.11 -8.58 0.56
C ASN A 52 22.87 -8.01 -0.65
N ASP A 53 22.95 -6.69 -0.77
CA ASP A 53 23.48 -6.04 -1.97
C ASP A 53 24.93 -5.54 -1.81
N GLY A 54 25.44 -5.46 -0.57
CA GLY A 54 26.74 -4.87 -0.25
C GLY A 54 26.84 -3.36 -0.49
N ALA A 55 25.73 -2.71 -0.82
CA ALA A 55 25.68 -1.30 -1.19
C ALA A 55 25.20 -0.43 -0.01
N THR A 56 25.48 0.88 -0.01
CA THR A 56 25.03 1.80 1.06
C THR A 56 23.52 1.67 1.33
N TYR A 57 23.16 1.46 2.59
CA TYR A 57 21.78 1.33 3.01
C TYR A 57 21.12 2.72 3.19
N PRO A 58 19.86 2.93 2.72
CA PRO A 58 18.99 1.97 2.04
C PRO A 58 19.37 1.77 0.56
N CYS A 59 19.52 0.50 0.16
CA CYS A 59 19.85 0.15 -1.22
C CYS A 59 18.67 0.43 -2.17
N ARG A 60 18.94 0.31 -3.48
CA ARG A 60 17.95 0.56 -4.56
C ARG A 60 16.66 -0.25 -4.38
N LEU A 61 16.78 -1.54 -4.07
CA LEU A 61 15.63 -2.44 -3.93
C LEU A 61 14.83 -2.16 -2.66
N HIS A 62 15.49 -1.87 -1.54
CA HIS A 62 14.81 -1.44 -0.31
C HIS A 62 13.98 -0.17 -0.54
N ARG A 63 14.56 0.84 -1.22
CA ARG A 63 13.86 2.10 -1.56
C ARG A 63 12.67 1.87 -2.49
N TRP A 64 12.81 0.98 -3.46
CA TRP A 64 11.70 0.60 -4.34
C TRP A 64 10.57 -0.10 -3.57
N GLY A 65 10.91 -1.09 -2.74
CA GLY A 65 9.93 -1.83 -1.94
C GLY A 65 9.11 -0.92 -1.04
N ARG A 66 9.75 0.04 -0.35
CA ARG A 66 9.04 1.05 0.44
C ARG A 66 8.06 1.85 -0.39
N ARG A 67 8.47 2.38 -1.55
CA ARG A 67 7.58 3.17 -2.44
C ARG A 67 6.40 2.36 -2.95
N VAL A 68 6.61 1.09 -3.34
CA VAL A 68 5.53 0.20 -3.77
C VAL A 68 4.53 -0.07 -2.64
N LEU A 69 5.01 -0.36 -1.43
CA LEU A 69 4.13 -0.62 -0.28
C LEU A 69 3.34 0.63 0.14
N LEU A 70 3.96 1.81 0.09
CA LEU A 70 3.27 3.09 0.32
C LEU A 70 2.20 3.35 -0.76
N ALA A 71 2.52 3.12 -2.03
CA ALA A 71 1.57 3.26 -3.14
C ALA A 71 0.43 2.22 -3.08
N HIS A 72 0.69 1.03 -2.52
CA HIS A 72 -0.33 0.02 -2.22
C HIS A 72 -1.26 0.44 -1.06
N GLY A 73 -0.87 1.44 -0.26
CA GLY A 73 -1.69 2.01 0.82
C GLY A 73 -1.23 1.63 2.23
N LEU A 74 -0.04 1.06 2.40
CA LEU A 74 0.57 0.94 3.72
C LEU A 74 1.11 2.31 4.15
N ASN A 75 1.13 2.59 5.45
CA ASN A 75 1.88 3.71 6.02
C ASN A 75 3.26 3.26 6.52
N ASP A 76 4.15 4.21 6.79
CA ASP A 76 5.51 3.91 7.25
C ASP A 76 5.55 3.01 8.49
N ARG A 77 4.63 3.19 9.45
CA ARG A 77 4.59 2.35 10.67
C ARG A 77 4.29 0.89 10.35
N GLN A 78 3.41 0.64 9.38
CA GLN A 78 3.07 -0.72 8.91
C GLN A 78 4.25 -1.33 8.15
N VAL A 79 4.94 -0.54 7.31
CA VAL A 79 6.15 -1.00 6.62
C VAL A 79 7.26 -1.33 7.63
N ASP A 80 7.48 -0.49 8.64
CA ASP A 80 8.49 -0.75 9.67
C ASP A 80 8.11 -1.95 10.54
N ALA A 81 6.83 -2.18 10.81
CA ALA A 81 6.35 -3.38 11.49
C ALA A 81 6.59 -4.64 10.65
N LEU A 82 6.35 -4.58 9.34
CA LEU A 82 6.67 -5.67 8.40
C LEU A 82 8.17 -5.99 8.40
N ILE A 83 9.01 -4.96 8.35
CA ILE A 83 10.48 -5.11 8.41
C ILE A 83 10.89 -5.77 9.74
N ARG A 84 10.36 -5.29 10.88
CA ARG A 84 10.64 -5.90 12.20
C ARG A 84 10.14 -7.34 12.31
N HIS A 85 9.03 -7.68 11.66
CA HIS A 85 8.50 -9.03 11.64
C HIS A 85 9.42 -10.00 10.86
N GLY A 86 10.13 -9.52 9.84
CA GLY A 86 11.24 -10.26 9.23
C GLY A 86 10.85 -11.44 8.32
N ASN A 87 9.55 -11.71 8.11
CA ASN A 87 9.09 -12.76 7.20
C ASN A 87 8.81 -12.20 5.79
N PRO A 88 9.60 -12.58 4.76
CA PRO A 88 9.47 -12.06 3.40
C PRO A 88 8.30 -12.69 2.62
N PHE A 89 7.63 -13.69 3.18
CA PHE A 89 6.52 -14.41 2.55
C PHE A 89 5.15 -14.00 3.12
N VAL A 90 5.08 -12.94 3.91
CA VAL A 90 3.80 -12.41 4.41
C VAL A 90 2.98 -11.89 3.24
N HIS A 91 1.75 -12.38 3.15
CA HIS A 91 0.75 -11.83 2.26
C HIS A 91 0.10 -10.60 2.89
N VAL A 92 0.07 -9.50 2.14
CA VAL A 92 -0.74 -8.34 2.48
C VAL A 92 -2.19 -8.64 2.02
N PRO A 93 -3.20 -8.65 2.93
CA PRO A 93 -3.23 -7.96 4.22
C PRO A 93 -3.24 -8.92 5.44
N PHE A 94 -2.16 -8.95 6.23
CA PHE A 94 -2.15 -9.69 7.51
C PHE A 94 -1.16 -9.13 8.56
N PRO A 95 -1.62 -8.82 9.78
CA PRO A 95 -2.81 -8.04 10.09
C PRO A 95 -2.41 -6.57 10.33
N PHE A 96 -2.93 -5.67 9.50
CA PHE A 96 -3.02 -4.25 9.86
C PHE A 96 -4.49 -3.86 9.91
N THR A 97 -5.18 -4.28 10.97
CA THR A 97 -6.25 -3.45 11.54
C THR A 97 -5.63 -2.23 12.20
N ALA A 98 -4.82 -1.46 11.47
CA ALA A 98 -4.62 -0.07 11.80
C ALA A 98 -5.84 0.61 11.21
N THR A 99 -6.75 1.01 12.08
CA THR A 99 -7.72 2.07 11.85
C THR A 99 -7.14 2.99 10.79
N GLY A 100 -7.79 3.06 9.61
CA GLY A 100 -7.43 4.03 8.57
C GLY A 100 -7.33 5.43 9.20
N PRO A 101 -6.80 6.44 8.47
CA PRO A 101 -6.67 7.79 9.03
C PRO A 101 -7.96 8.13 9.77
N ALA A 102 -7.85 8.43 11.06
CA ALA A 102 -9.00 8.73 11.89
C ALA A 102 -9.84 9.74 11.10
N ARG A 103 -10.99 9.31 10.57
CA ARG A 103 -11.96 10.26 10.03
C ARG A 103 -12.21 11.21 11.19
N PRO A 104 -12.13 12.54 11.01
CA PRO A 104 -12.48 13.46 12.08
C PRO A 104 -13.85 13.02 12.59
N ALA A 105 -13.91 12.62 13.86
CA ALA A 105 -15.15 12.27 14.53
C ALA A 105 -16.00 13.55 14.54
N GLY A 106 -16.86 13.71 13.54
CA GLY A 106 -17.55 14.99 13.36
C GLY A 106 -18.55 15.08 12.22
N VAL A 107 -18.46 14.27 11.16
CA VAL A 107 -19.46 14.32 10.09
C VAL A 107 -20.40 13.12 10.19
N ARG A 108 -21.43 13.27 11.03
CA ARG A 108 -22.63 12.42 10.94
C ARG A 108 -23.26 12.66 9.57
N PRO A 109 -23.59 11.63 8.77
CA PRO A 109 -24.52 11.84 7.68
C PRO A 109 -25.85 12.24 8.32
N VAL A 110 -26.35 13.43 7.99
CA VAL A 110 -27.74 13.79 8.28
C VAL A 110 -28.59 12.77 7.53
N ALA A 111 -29.18 11.83 8.27
CA ALA A 111 -30.27 11.03 7.76
C ALA A 111 -31.38 12.02 7.43
N ARG A 112 -31.59 12.28 6.12
CA ARG A 112 -32.81 12.95 5.67
C ARG A 112 -33.97 12.04 6.06
N ALA A 113 -34.78 12.51 6.99
CA ALA A 113 -35.95 11.84 7.50
C ALA A 113 -36.84 11.38 6.33
N ALA A 114 -37.24 10.11 6.39
CA ALA A 114 -38.29 9.55 5.54
C ALA A 114 -39.59 10.30 5.85
N GLY A 115 -40.01 11.16 4.93
CA GLY A 115 -41.34 11.74 4.96
C GLY A 115 -42.38 10.67 4.67
N THR A 116 -43.29 10.47 5.62
CA THR A 116 -44.45 9.60 5.55
C THR A 116 -45.45 10.14 4.51
N GLY A 117 -45.26 9.74 3.25
CA GLY A 117 -46.22 9.93 2.17
C GLY A 117 -47.26 8.80 2.17
N ARG A 118 -48.46 9.12 2.65
CA ARG A 118 -49.69 8.33 2.59
C ARG A 118 -49.92 7.71 1.20
N PRO A 119 -50.29 6.41 1.06
CA PRO A 119 -50.64 5.85 -0.24
C PRO A 119 -52.06 6.29 -0.65
N ALA A 120 -52.19 6.81 -1.88
CA ALA A 120 -53.46 7.01 -2.55
C ALA A 120 -53.92 5.68 -3.20
N PRO A 121 -55.22 5.35 -3.21
CA PRO A 121 -55.70 4.12 -3.86
C PRO A 121 -55.75 4.33 -5.38
N ALA A 122 -54.94 3.57 -6.12
CA ALA A 122 -55.05 3.49 -7.57
C ALA A 122 -56.14 2.47 -7.94
N THR A 123 -57.19 2.98 -8.57
CA THR A 123 -58.31 2.23 -9.14
C THR A 123 -57.80 1.31 -10.26
N ALA A 124 -58.10 0.01 -10.17
CA ALA A 124 -57.78 -0.96 -11.21
C ALA A 124 -58.69 -0.79 -12.45
N PRO A 125 -58.17 -0.84 -13.69
CA PRO A 125 -59.00 -1.01 -14.86
C PRO A 125 -59.43 -2.49 -14.97
N ARG A 126 -60.75 -2.73 -14.94
CA ARG A 126 -61.36 -4.03 -15.24
C ARG A 126 -61.27 -4.27 -16.75
N TRP A 127 -60.62 -5.36 -17.14
CA TRP A 127 -60.70 -5.88 -18.50
C TRP A 127 -61.88 -6.86 -18.60
N PRO A 128 -62.76 -6.76 -19.62
CA PRO A 128 -63.80 -7.75 -19.83
C PRO A 128 -63.21 -9.08 -20.31
N ARG A 129 -63.65 -10.17 -19.69
CA ARG A 129 -63.38 -11.54 -20.13
C ARG A 129 -64.40 -11.91 -21.20
N ALA A 130 -63.93 -12.56 -22.26
CA ALA A 130 -64.67 -12.88 -23.48
C ALA A 130 -65.82 -13.88 -23.30
N SER A 131 -66.76 -13.86 -24.25
CA SER A 131 -67.51 -15.03 -24.74
C SER A 131 -67.78 -14.82 -26.23
#